data_AF-W5PZR1-F1
#
_entry.id   AF-W5PZR1-F1
#
_cell.length_a   1.000
_cell.length_b   1.000
_cell.length_c   1.000
_cell.angle_alpha   90.00
_cell.angle_beta   90.00
_cell.angle_gamma   90.00
#
_symmetry.space_group_name_H-M   'P 1'
#
loop_
_entity.id
_entity.type
_entity.pdbx_description
1 polymer ?
#
loop_
_entity_poly.entity_id
_entity_poly.type
_entity_poly.pdbx_seq_one_letter_code
_entity_poly.pdbx_strand_id
1 'polypeptide(L)'
;NSVHAFLLQIFISVSGPLSKGENAHVAGINSEGLRLNKNITGASSCQEGLYREHLFCCQPCPPGKRKNGDCKRDGDMPECVLCSEGNEYTDKSHHSDKCIRCSVCDEEHGLEVEHNCTRTQNTKCRCKSNFFCNSSPCEHCNPCTTCEHGIIEKCTPTSNTKCKGSRSHANSLWALLILLLLILIFLIIYKVVRRRRRNKKNGNCVSAASSDEGRQLNLTDVDLGKYIPSIAELMKITEVKEFVRKNGMEEAKIDDIMHDNLHETAEQKVQLLRKWYQSHGKKNAYCTLTKNLPKALAEKICDIVLKDITNERENANLQNESENLV
;
A
#
# COMPACT_ATOMS: atom_id res chain seq x y z
N ASN A 1 13.68 -13.80 -18.15
CA ASN A 1 14.27 -15.08 -18.60
C ASN A 1 14.07 -15.21 -20.09
N SER A 2 15.07 -14.78 -20.84
CA SER A 2 15.18 -14.89 -22.29
C SER A 2 16.01 -16.13 -22.59
N VAL A 3 15.52 -17.04 -23.44
CA VAL A 3 16.37 -18.08 -24.03
C VAL A 3 15.94 -18.30 -25.48
N HIS A 4 16.87 -17.97 -26.38
CA HIS A 4 16.95 -18.39 -27.78
C HIS A 4 16.81 -19.91 -27.93
N ALA A 5 16.34 -20.39 -29.10
CA ALA A 5 17.15 -21.20 -30.03
C ALA A 5 16.34 -22.10 -30.99
N PHE A 6 16.51 -21.77 -32.28
CA PHE A 6 16.73 -22.67 -33.43
C PHE A 6 15.60 -23.48 -34.09
N LEU A 7 15.41 -23.07 -35.36
CA LEU A 7 14.77 -23.71 -36.50
C LEU A 7 15.27 -25.14 -36.79
N LEU A 8 14.37 -25.99 -37.30
CA LEU A 8 14.68 -27.01 -38.31
C LEU A 8 13.42 -27.30 -39.15
N GLN A 9 13.43 -26.78 -40.38
CA GLN A 9 12.54 -27.13 -41.49
C GLN A 9 13.09 -28.40 -42.14
N ILE A 10 12.28 -29.45 -42.25
CA ILE A 10 12.61 -30.64 -43.04
C ILE A 10 11.64 -30.68 -44.23
N PHE A 11 12.18 -30.32 -45.40
CA PHE A 11 11.58 -30.59 -46.71
C PHE A 11 11.89 -32.05 -47.09
N ILE A 12 10.86 -32.85 -47.36
CA ILE A 12 11.01 -34.16 -48.00
C ILE A 12 10.57 -34.00 -49.45
N SER A 13 11.55 -33.96 -50.35
CA SER A 13 11.41 -34.15 -51.78
C SER A 13 11.58 -35.64 -52.10
N VAL A 14 10.55 -36.27 -52.67
CA VAL A 14 10.66 -37.59 -53.31
C VAL A 14 10.37 -37.41 -54.80
N SER A 15 11.42 -37.57 -55.58
CA SER A 15 11.38 -37.76 -57.03
C SER A 15 11.42 -39.27 -57.32
N GLY A 16 10.55 -39.75 -58.20
CA GLY A 16 10.56 -41.12 -58.72
C GLY A 16 9.46 -41.34 -59.76
N PRO A 17 9.62 -42.25 -60.74
CA PRO A 17 9.81 -41.84 -62.13
C PRO A 17 8.70 -42.23 -63.12
N LEU A 18 8.74 -41.55 -64.28
CA LEU A 18 8.60 -42.02 -65.67
C LEU A 18 7.77 -43.30 -65.92
N SER A 19 6.66 -43.14 -66.66
CA SER A 19 6.19 -44.19 -67.57
C SER A 19 5.55 -43.59 -68.82
N LYS A 20 5.75 -44.29 -69.93
CA LYS A 20 5.60 -43.91 -71.34
C LYS A 20 4.51 -44.77 -72.00
N GLY A 21 3.79 -44.21 -72.96
CA GLY A 21 2.81 -44.88 -73.84
C GLY A 21 1.40 -44.30 -73.63
N GLU A 22 0.60 -43.96 -74.63
CA GLU A 22 0.49 -44.47 -76.01
C GLU A 22 -0.34 -43.47 -76.84
N ASN A 23 -0.08 -43.37 -78.15
CA ASN A 23 -0.85 -42.55 -79.09
C ASN A 23 -2.07 -43.32 -79.60
N ALA A 24 -3.22 -42.66 -79.77
CA ALA A 24 -4.28 -43.12 -80.66
C ALA A 24 -4.94 -41.94 -81.38
N HIS A 25 -5.17 -42.14 -82.68
CA HIS A 25 -5.54 -41.17 -83.70
C HIS A 25 -7.06 -40.97 -83.84
N VAL A 26 -7.44 -39.73 -84.19
CA VAL A 26 -8.44 -39.31 -85.21
C VAL A 26 -9.92 -39.61 -84.97
N ALA A 27 -10.70 -38.54 -84.85
CA ALA A 27 -11.86 -38.29 -85.73
C ALA A 27 -12.13 -36.78 -85.80
N GLY A 28 -11.98 -36.20 -86.99
CA GLY A 28 -12.37 -34.83 -87.26
C GLY A 28 -13.88 -34.71 -87.50
N ILE A 29 -14.45 -33.58 -87.10
CA ILE A 29 -15.66 -33.03 -87.71
C ILE A 29 -15.38 -31.55 -88.02
N ASN A 30 -15.48 -31.23 -89.30
CA ASN A 30 -15.38 -29.88 -89.87
C ASN A 30 -16.63 -29.05 -89.54
N SER A 31 -16.37 -27.77 -89.23
CA SER A 31 -17.06 -26.51 -89.58
C SER A 31 -18.56 -26.54 -89.96
N GLU A 32 -19.44 -25.63 -89.58
CA GLU A 32 -19.41 -24.16 -89.57
C GLU A 32 -20.48 -23.70 -88.54
N GLY A 33 -20.43 -22.57 -87.84
CA GLY A 33 -20.09 -21.23 -88.27
C GLY A 33 -20.86 -20.27 -87.38
N LEU A 34 -20.17 -19.57 -86.48
CA LEU A 34 -20.57 -18.24 -86.04
C LEU A 34 -19.28 -17.44 -85.88
N ARG A 35 -18.91 -16.81 -87.00
CA ARG A 35 -17.89 -15.76 -87.03
C ARG A 35 -18.35 -14.64 -86.11
N LEU A 36 -17.67 -14.45 -84.98
CA LEU A 36 -17.49 -13.12 -84.43
C LEU A 36 -16.01 -12.80 -84.39
N ASN A 37 -15.56 -12.10 -85.43
CA ASN A 37 -14.28 -11.43 -85.45
C ASN A 37 -14.36 -10.31 -84.40
N LYS A 38 -13.72 -10.49 -83.24
CA LYS A 38 -13.45 -9.37 -82.33
C LYS A 38 -11.99 -9.41 -81.89
N ASN A 39 -11.33 -8.32 -82.21
CA ASN A 39 -9.94 -8.00 -81.94
C ASN A 39 -9.52 -8.40 -80.53
N ILE A 40 -8.47 -9.22 -80.45
CA ILE A 40 -7.72 -9.50 -79.24
C ILE A 40 -6.90 -8.26 -78.93
N THR A 41 -7.55 -7.24 -78.36
CA THR A 41 -6.89 -6.12 -77.68
C THR A 41 -7.91 -5.46 -76.75
N GLY A 42 -7.91 -5.87 -75.48
CA GLY A 42 -8.48 -5.12 -74.35
C GLY A 42 -9.99 -5.19 -74.12
N ALA A 43 -10.49 -6.27 -73.49
CA ALA A 43 -11.67 -6.24 -72.60
C ALA A 43 -11.79 -7.57 -71.82
N SER A 44 -10.80 -7.89 -70.98
CA SER A 44 -10.80 -9.13 -70.16
C SER A 44 -11.62 -9.02 -68.87
N SER A 45 -12.58 -8.11 -68.81
CA SER A 45 -13.38 -7.84 -67.61
C SER A 45 -14.82 -7.55 -68.00
N CYS A 46 -15.75 -8.21 -67.35
CA CYS A 46 -17.16 -7.81 -67.40
C CYS A 46 -17.33 -6.43 -66.76
N GLN A 47 -18.42 -5.72 -67.09
CA GLN A 47 -18.76 -4.47 -66.40
C GLN A 47 -19.03 -4.74 -64.91
N GLU A 48 -18.91 -3.72 -64.08
CA GLU A 48 -19.10 -3.83 -62.63
C GLU A 48 -20.48 -4.40 -62.29
N GLY A 49 -20.53 -5.40 -61.39
CA GLY A 49 -21.74 -6.11 -61.01
C GLY A 49 -22.09 -7.33 -61.87
N LEU A 50 -21.43 -7.54 -63.02
CA LEU A 50 -21.51 -8.75 -63.81
C LEU A 50 -20.33 -9.68 -63.49
N TYR A 51 -20.55 -10.98 -63.61
CA TYR A 51 -19.49 -11.98 -63.45
C TYR A 51 -19.28 -12.75 -64.74
N ARG A 52 -18.07 -13.27 -64.94
CA ARG A 52 -17.73 -14.02 -66.17
C ARG A 52 -18.01 -15.50 -65.97
N GLU A 53 -18.83 -16.06 -66.84
CA GLU A 53 -19.13 -17.50 -66.93
C GLU A 53 -18.79 -17.95 -68.36
N HIS A 54 -17.74 -18.73 -68.52
CA HIS A 54 -17.21 -19.14 -69.82
C HIS A 54 -16.95 -17.94 -70.78
N LEU A 55 -17.76 -17.82 -71.83
CA LEU A 55 -17.68 -16.79 -72.85
C LEU A 55 -18.58 -15.58 -72.57
N PHE A 56 -19.51 -15.69 -71.61
CA PHE A 56 -20.52 -14.67 -71.34
C PHE A 56 -20.30 -13.93 -70.03
N CYS A 57 -20.70 -12.66 -69.99
CA CYS A 57 -20.85 -11.87 -68.77
C CYS A 57 -22.28 -11.98 -68.25
N CYS A 58 -22.50 -12.67 -67.13
CA CYS A 58 -23.81 -12.94 -66.57
C CYS A 58 -24.15 -12.02 -65.39
N GLN A 59 -25.44 -11.77 -65.17
CA GLN A 59 -25.92 -11.13 -63.94
C GLN A 59 -25.95 -12.14 -62.78
N PRO A 60 -25.63 -11.75 -61.54
CA PRO A 60 -25.76 -12.64 -60.38
C PRO A 60 -27.22 -12.91 -60.04
N CYS A 61 -27.49 -14.03 -59.37
CA CYS A 61 -28.79 -14.28 -58.76
C CYS A 61 -29.01 -13.33 -57.58
N PRO A 62 -30.24 -12.83 -57.38
CA PRO A 62 -30.56 -11.98 -56.23
C PRO A 62 -30.61 -12.80 -54.92
N PRO A 63 -30.56 -12.13 -53.76
CA PRO A 63 -30.70 -12.78 -52.45
C PRO A 63 -31.91 -13.72 -52.37
N GLY A 64 -31.75 -14.84 -51.69
CA GLY A 64 -32.75 -15.89 -51.53
C GLY A 64 -32.95 -16.80 -52.72
N LYS A 65 -32.10 -16.70 -53.74
CA LYS A 65 -32.07 -17.61 -54.89
C LYS A 65 -30.66 -18.08 -55.21
N ARG A 66 -30.55 -19.30 -55.74
CA ARG A 66 -29.31 -19.90 -56.27
C ARG A 66 -29.39 -20.12 -57.77
N LYS A 67 -28.22 -20.22 -58.42
CA LYS A 67 -28.11 -20.55 -59.84
C LYS A 67 -28.57 -22.00 -60.11
N ASN A 68 -29.39 -22.20 -61.12
CA ASN A 68 -29.85 -23.52 -61.60
C ASN A 68 -29.25 -23.90 -62.98
N GLY A 69 -28.62 -22.93 -63.66
CA GLY A 69 -27.93 -23.13 -64.93
C GLY A 69 -27.22 -21.85 -65.35
N ASP A 70 -26.38 -21.92 -66.37
CA ASP A 70 -25.59 -20.78 -66.84
C ASP A 70 -26.42 -19.84 -67.73
N CYS A 71 -26.01 -18.57 -67.81
CA CYS A 71 -26.65 -17.62 -68.71
C CYS A 71 -26.34 -17.96 -70.17
N LYS A 72 -27.31 -17.73 -71.07
CA LYS A 72 -27.21 -18.14 -72.48
C LYS A 72 -26.62 -17.06 -73.39
N ARG A 73 -26.59 -15.80 -72.95
CA ARG A 73 -26.09 -14.63 -73.69
C ARG A 73 -25.45 -13.62 -72.74
N ASP A 74 -24.61 -12.75 -73.28
CA ASP A 74 -24.03 -11.63 -72.55
C ASP A 74 -25.11 -10.71 -71.96
N GLY A 75 -24.99 -10.42 -70.66
CA GLY A 75 -25.85 -9.56 -69.88
C GLY A 75 -27.11 -10.23 -69.34
N ASP A 76 -27.40 -11.49 -69.70
CA ASP A 76 -28.57 -12.21 -69.22
C ASP A 76 -28.39 -12.65 -67.74
N MET A 77 -29.49 -12.68 -67.00
CA MET A 77 -29.57 -13.34 -65.70
C MET A 77 -29.74 -14.85 -65.90
N PRO A 78 -28.97 -15.70 -65.20
CA PRO A 78 -29.15 -17.14 -65.24
C PRO A 78 -30.52 -17.54 -64.67
N GLU A 79 -30.91 -18.80 -64.90
CA GLU A 79 -32.07 -19.36 -64.23
C GLU A 79 -31.81 -19.45 -62.71
N CYS A 80 -32.53 -18.66 -61.92
CA CYS A 80 -32.37 -18.61 -60.47
C CYS A 80 -33.58 -19.24 -59.77
N VAL A 81 -33.32 -20.22 -58.90
CA VAL A 81 -34.35 -20.93 -58.12
C VAL A 81 -34.27 -20.55 -56.65
N LEU A 82 -35.40 -20.57 -55.94
CA LEU A 82 -35.48 -20.19 -54.53
C LEU A 82 -34.67 -21.15 -53.65
N CYS A 83 -34.06 -20.59 -52.60
CA CYS A 83 -33.50 -21.37 -51.51
C CYS A 83 -34.60 -22.09 -50.71
N SER A 84 -34.21 -23.15 -50.01
CA SER A 84 -35.08 -23.93 -49.13
C SER A 84 -35.47 -23.10 -47.90
N GLU A 85 -36.73 -22.70 -47.78
CA GLU A 85 -37.22 -21.88 -46.67
C GLU A 85 -36.89 -22.54 -45.31
N GLY A 86 -36.37 -21.75 -44.37
CA GLY A 86 -35.98 -22.20 -43.03
C GLY A 86 -34.71 -23.07 -42.95
N ASN A 87 -34.13 -23.50 -44.07
CA ASN A 87 -32.97 -24.39 -44.09
C ASN A 87 -31.76 -23.77 -44.79
N GLU A 88 -31.99 -22.94 -45.80
CA GLU A 88 -30.95 -22.28 -46.57
C GLU A 88 -31.29 -20.82 -46.88
N TYR A 89 -30.26 -19.97 -46.95
CA TYR A 89 -30.39 -18.55 -47.23
C TYR A 89 -29.24 -18.05 -48.11
N THR A 90 -29.45 -16.90 -48.75
CA THR A 90 -28.38 -16.08 -49.33
C THR A 90 -28.72 -14.61 -49.12
N ASP A 91 -27.84 -13.85 -48.48
CA ASP A 91 -28.07 -12.48 -48.02
C ASP A 91 -27.65 -11.41 -49.05
N LYS A 92 -26.81 -11.80 -50.01
CA LYS A 92 -26.27 -10.93 -51.06
C LYS A 92 -26.43 -11.58 -52.42
N SER A 93 -26.40 -10.78 -53.49
CA SER A 93 -26.38 -11.30 -54.85
C SER A 93 -25.11 -12.13 -55.09
N HIS A 94 -25.26 -13.32 -55.67
CA HIS A 94 -24.14 -14.25 -55.91
C HIS A 94 -24.33 -15.07 -57.18
N HIS A 95 -23.29 -15.79 -57.59
CA HIS A 95 -23.29 -16.64 -58.79
C HIS A 95 -23.14 -18.15 -58.48
N SER A 96 -23.14 -18.52 -57.19
CA SER A 96 -23.15 -19.92 -56.77
C SER A 96 -24.44 -20.66 -57.13
N ASP A 97 -24.29 -21.93 -57.46
CA ASP A 97 -25.34 -22.93 -57.65
C ASP A 97 -25.94 -23.46 -56.33
N LYS A 98 -25.41 -23.01 -55.18
CA LYS A 98 -25.79 -23.44 -53.83
C LYS A 98 -26.24 -22.25 -52.97
N CYS A 99 -27.17 -22.51 -52.07
CA CYS A 99 -27.51 -21.60 -50.98
C CYS A 99 -26.64 -21.90 -49.75
N ILE A 100 -26.58 -20.97 -48.80
CA ILE A 100 -25.85 -21.14 -47.52
C ILE A 100 -26.79 -21.81 -46.53
N ARG A 101 -26.32 -22.84 -45.81
CA ARG A 101 -27.13 -23.46 -44.76
C ARG A 101 -27.30 -22.50 -43.59
N CYS A 102 -28.52 -22.46 -43.04
CA CYS A 102 -28.82 -21.67 -41.85
C CYS A 102 -28.00 -22.16 -40.66
N SER A 103 -27.51 -21.23 -39.85
CA SER A 103 -26.89 -21.53 -38.56
C SER A 103 -27.92 -22.10 -37.59
N VAL A 104 -27.48 -23.02 -36.73
CA VAL A 104 -28.29 -23.60 -35.66
C VAL A 104 -27.88 -22.95 -34.35
N CYS A 105 -28.86 -22.50 -33.56
CA CYS A 105 -28.60 -22.00 -32.21
C CYS A 105 -28.58 -23.19 -31.25
N ASP A 106 -27.39 -23.62 -30.87
CA ASP A 106 -27.22 -24.80 -30.02
C ASP A 106 -27.64 -24.51 -28.58
N GLU A 107 -28.70 -25.21 -28.17
CA GLU A 107 -29.28 -25.11 -26.86
C GLU A 107 -28.34 -25.54 -25.72
N GLU A 108 -27.42 -26.48 -25.97
CA GLU A 108 -26.42 -26.95 -25.00
C GLU A 108 -25.34 -25.89 -24.75
N HIS A 109 -25.05 -25.07 -25.75
CA HIS A 109 -24.15 -23.92 -25.63
C HIS A 109 -24.84 -22.68 -25.04
N GLY A 110 -26.06 -22.81 -24.53
CA GLY A 110 -26.81 -21.72 -23.89
C GLY A 110 -27.38 -20.70 -24.89
N LEU A 111 -27.53 -21.06 -26.16
CA LEU A 111 -28.10 -20.21 -27.21
C LEU A 111 -29.58 -20.53 -27.45
N GLU A 112 -30.35 -19.54 -27.88
CA GLU A 112 -31.72 -19.69 -28.37
C GLU A 112 -31.94 -18.83 -29.62
N VAL A 113 -32.95 -19.17 -30.41
CA VAL A 113 -33.29 -18.45 -31.63
C VAL A 113 -33.93 -17.10 -31.29
N GLU A 114 -33.33 -16.01 -31.74
CA GLU A 114 -33.92 -14.67 -31.70
C GLU A 114 -34.73 -14.40 -32.97
N HIS A 115 -34.17 -14.74 -34.14
CA HIS A 115 -34.84 -14.65 -35.43
C HIS A 115 -34.62 -15.92 -36.24
N ASN A 116 -35.72 -16.45 -36.79
CA ASN A 116 -35.70 -17.62 -37.65
C ASN A 116 -34.98 -17.33 -38.97
N CYS A 117 -34.38 -18.36 -39.54
CA CYS A 117 -33.81 -18.28 -40.87
C CYS A 117 -34.91 -18.04 -41.92
N THR A 118 -34.62 -17.16 -42.87
CA THR A 118 -35.45 -16.93 -44.06
C THR A 118 -34.58 -17.10 -45.29
N ARG A 119 -35.16 -17.13 -46.49
CA ARG A 119 -34.36 -17.24 -47.73
C ARG A 119 -33.29 -16.15 -47.86
N THR A 120 -33.49 -14.97 -47.28
CA THR A 120 -32.55 -13.83 -47.41
C THR A 120 -31.77 -13.52 -46.14
N GLN A 121 -31.99 -14.26 -45.05
CA GLN A 121 -31.39 -13.94 -43.75
C GLN A 121 -31.07 -15.21 -42.98
N ASN A 122 -29.84 -15.28 -42.45
CA ASN A 122 -29.44 -16.36 -41.55
C ASN A 122 -30.24 -16.34 -40.24
N THR A 123 -30.29 -17.47 -39.55
CA THR A 123 -30.72 -17.53 -38.16
C THR A 123 -29.90 -16.56 -37.31
N LYS A 124 -30.58 -15.79 -36.46
CA LYS A 124 -29.93 -14.97 -35.45
C LYS A 124 -30.10 -15.62 -34.08
N CYS A 125 -28.98 -15.91 -33.42
CA CYS A 125 -28.97 -16.50 -32.09
C CYS A 125 -28.76 -15.43 -31.02
N ARG A 126 -29.33 -15.67 -29.84
CA ARG A 126 -29.06 -14.90 -28.61
C ARG A 126 -28.80 -15.85 -27.44
N CYS A 127 -28.22 -15.35 -26.37
CA CYS A 127 -28.11 -16.14 -25.14
C CYS A 127 -29.48 -16.38 -24.51
N LYS A 128 -29.68 -17.60 -24.03
CA LYS A 128 -30.84 -18.01 -23.23
C LYS A 128 -30.99 -17.15 -21.98
N SER A 129 -32.19 -17.16 -21.41
CA SER A 129 -32.44 -16.57 -20.10
C SER A 129 -31.46 -17.12 -19.05
N ASN A 130 -30.87 -16.23 -18.25
CA ASN A 130 -29.81 -16.53 -17.27
C ASN A 130 -28.45 -16.94 -17.86
N PHE A 131 -28.20 -16.66 -19.14
CA PHE A 131 -26.89 -16.77 -19.77
C PHE A 131 -26.46 -15.44 -20.40
N PHE A 132 -25.16 -15.22 -20.55
CA PHE A 132 -24.59 -14.02 -21.13
C PHE A 132 -23.33 -14.31 -21.95
N CYS A 133 -23.01 -13.41 -22.87
CA CYS A 133 -21.77 -13.44 -23.64
C CYS A 133 -21.27 -12.01 -23.91
N ASN A 134 -20.02 -11.70 -23.57
CA ASN A 134 -19.50 -10.34 -23.63
C ASN A 134 -19.01 -9.93 -25.04
N SER A 135 -18.83 -10.88 -25.96
CA SER A 135 -18.21 -10.67 -27.27
C SER A 135 -19.05 -11.25 -28.40
N SER A 136 -19.47 -10.42 -29.35
CA SER A 136 -20.18 -10.86 -30.56
C SER A 136 -19.20 -11.14 -31.70
N PRO A 137 -19.34 -12.23 -32.47
CA PRO A 137 -20.39 -13.26 -32.36
C PRO A 137 -20.14 -14.23 -31.20
N CYS A 138 -21.22 -14.67 -30.56
CA CYS A 138 -21.16 -15.60 -29.43
C CYS A 138 -21.23 -17.04 -29.91
N GLU A 139 -20.15 -17.80 -29.76
CA GLU A 139 -20.14 -19.26 -30.03
C GLU A 139 -20.82 -20.04 -28.90
N HIS A 140 -20.71 -19.56 -27.66
CA HIS A 140 -21.35 -20.11 -26.47
C HIS A 140 -21.68 -19.00 -25.49
N CYS A 141 -22.65 -19.26 -24.61
CA CYS A 141 -23.04 -18.34 -23.54
C CYS A 141 -22.69 -18.92 -22.17
N ASN A 142 -22.25 -18.04 -21.27
CA ASN A 142 -21.89 -18.39 -19.90
C ASN A 142 -23.08 -18.16 -18.95
N PRO A 143 -23.28 -19.01 -17.93
CA PRO A 143 -24.33 -18.79 -16.95
C PRO A 143 -24.08 -17.51 -16.14
N CYS A 144 -25.14 -16.76 -15.89
CA CYS A 144 -25.09 -15.53 -15.10
C CYS A 144 -24.69 -15.82 -13.65
N THR A 145 -23.87 -14.95 -13.06
CA THR A 145 -23.51 -15.03 -11.65
C THR A 145 -24.71 -14.72 -10.75
N THR A 146 -24.92 -15.55 -9.73
CA THR A 146 -25.89 -15.32 -8.65
C THR A 146 -25.24 -14.59 -7.48
N CYS A 147 -25.86 -13.52 -7.00
CA CYS A 147 -25.29 -12.67 -5.96
C CYS A 147 -25.95 -12.94 -4.60
N GLU A 148 -25.16 -13.23 -3.56
CA GLU A 148 -25.65 -13.42 -2.19
C GLU A 148 -26.04 -12.10 -1.50
N HIS A 149 -25.30 -11.02 -1.74
CA HIS A 149 -25.43 -9.74 -1.01
C HIS A 149 -26.23 -8.68 -1.76
N GLY A 150 -27.03 -9.12 -2.74
CA GLY A 150 -27.82 -8.25 -3.63
C GLY A 150 -27.14 -7.94 -4.97
N ILE A 151 -27.97 -7.55 -5.92
CA ILE A 151 -27.61 -7.29 -7.32
C ILE A 151 -27.50 -5.78 -7.55
N ILE A 152 -26.41 -5.32 -8.16
CA ILE A 152 -26.24 -3.93 -8.62
C ILE A 152 -26.80 -3.78 -10.04
N GLU A 153 -26.37 -4.67 -10.94
CA GLU A 153 -26.84 -4.72 -12.33
C GLU A 153 -27.31 -6.13 -12.64
N LYS A 154 -28.51 -6.24 -13.22
CA LYS A 154 -29.09 -7.52 -13.63
C LYS A 154 -28.34 -8.09 -14.82
N CYS A 155 -28.32 -9.43 -14.91
CA CYS A 155 -27.78 -10.09 -16.08
C CYS A 155 -28.57 -9.73 -17.34
N THR A 156 -27.86 -9.62 -18.46
CA THR A 156 -28.45 -9.47 -19.80
C THR A 156 -27.80 -10.50 -20.75
N PRO A 157 -28.37 -10.76 -21.94
CA PRO A 157 -27.76 -11.68 -22.90
C PRO A 157 -26.32 -11.29 -23.29
N THR A 158 -25.90 -10.04 -23.08
CA THR A 158 -24.58 -9.53 -23.44
C THR A 158 -23.70 -9.13 -22.25
N SER A 159 -24.19 -9.25 -21.01
CA SER A 159 -23.45 -8.83 -19.82
C SER A 159 -23.80 -9.64 -18.58
N ASN A 160 -22.79 -10.04 -17.84
CA ASN A 160 -22.98 -10.73 -16.56
C ASN A 160 -23.66 -9.85 -15.50
N THR A 161 -24.27 -10.49 -14.49
CA THR A 161 -24.71 -9.85 -13.26
C THR A 161 -23.55 -9.18 -12.54
N LYS A 162 -23.73 -7.95 -12.06
CA LYS A 162 -22.78 -7.31 -11.13
C LYS A 162 -23.30 -7.40 -9.69
N CYS A 163 -22.51 -8.02 -8.83
CA CYS A 163 -22.85 -8.24 -7.43
C CYS A 163 -22.41 -7.09 -6.54
N LYS A 164 -23.19 -6.84 -5.48
CA LYS A 164 -22.75 -5.98 -4.38
C LYS A 164 -21.62 -6.70 -3.64
N GLY A 165 -20.47 -6.04 -3.51
CA GLY A 165 -19.35 -6.59 -2.76
C GLY A 165 -19.74 -6.87 -1.31
N SER A 166 -19.25 -7.97 -0.75
CA SER A 166 -19.37 -8.21 0.69
C SER A 166 -18.62 -7.09 1.42
N ARG A 167 -19.27 -6.47 2.41
CA ARG A 167 -18.54 -5.65 3.38
C ARG A 167 -17.62 -6.61 4.13
N SER A 168 -16.35 -6.67 3.74
CA SER A 168 -15.38 -7.55 4.37
C SER A 168 -15.25 -7.16 5.84
N HIS A 169 -15.79 -8.00 6.72
CA HIS A 169 -15.65 -7.87 8.18
C HIS A 169 -14.17 -7.96 8.62
N ALA A 170 -13.26 -8.37 7.73
CA ALA A 170 -11.83 -8.37 7.99
C ALA A 170 -11.33 -6.98 8.38
N ASN A 171 -11.80 -5.91 7.72
CA ASN A 171 -11.38 -4.54 8.03
C ASN A 171 -11.79 -4.10 9.45
N SER A 172 -12.82 -4.72 10.03
CA SER A 172 -13.27 -4.43 11.40
C SER A 172 -12.35 -5.06 12.45
N LEU A 173 -11.82 -6.25 12.20
CA LEU A 173 -10.90 -6.94 13.13
C LEU A 173 -9.54 -6.23 13.20
N TRP A 174 -9.01 -5.79 12.06
CA TRP A 174 -7.76 -5.01 12.01
C TRP A 174 -7.89 -3.66 12.72
N ALA A 175 -9.04 -2.98 12.58
CA ALA A 175 -9.30 -1.72 13.27
C ALA A 175 -9.29 -1.88 14.80
N LEU A 176 -9.85 -2.98 15.32
CA LEU A 176 -9.84 -3.28 16.76
C LEU A 176 -8.42 -3.58 17.27
N LEU A 177 -7.60 -4.32 16.51
CA LEU A 177 -6.20 -4.58 16.87
C LEU A 177 -5.36 -3.30 16.91
N ILE A 178 -5.54 -2.40 15.94
CA ILE A 178 -4.86 -1.10 15.91
C ILE A 178 -5.29 -0.24 17.11
N LEU A 179 -6.58 -0.22 17.44
CA LEU A 179 -7.09 0.53 18.60
C LEU A 179 -6.48 0.02 19.92
N LEU A 180 -6.38 -1.30 20.10
CA LEU A 180 -5.75 -1.91 21.28
C LEU A 180 -4.25 -1.56 21.37
N LEU A 181 -3.54 -1.55 20.24
CA LEU A 181 -2.12 -1.17 20.18
C LEU A 181 -1.91 0.29 20.61
N LEU A 182 -2.76 1.20 20.12
CA LEU A 182 -2.70 2.63 20.47
C LEU A 182 -2.96 2.87 21.97
N ILE A 183 -3.91 2.15 22.57
CA ILE A 183 -4.18 2.20 24.00
C ILE A 183 -2.95 1.71 24.80
N LEU A 184 -2.32 0.62 24.37
CA LEU A 184 -1.13 0.08 25.03
C LEU A 184 0.04 1.09 25.00
N ILE A 185 0.28 1.71 23.83
CA ILE A 185 1.30 2.75 23.67
C ILE A 185 1.01 3.95 24.58
N PHE A 186 -0.25 4.40 24.63
CA PHE A 186 -0.66 5.49 25.51
C PHE A 186 -0.42 5.15 27.00
N LEU A 187 -0.74 3.93 27.44
CA LEU A 187 -0.48 3.48 28.81
C LEU A 187 1.02 3.41 29.13
N ILE A 188 1.85 3.01 28.17
CA ILE A 188 3.32 3.00 28.32
C ILE A 188 3.83 4.43 28.45
N ILE A 189 3.43 5.34 27.55
CA ILE A 189 3.80 6.77 27.61
C ILE A 189 3.35 7.37 28.94
N TYR A 190 2.11 7.12 29.35
CA TYR A 190 1.58 7.57 30.64
C TYR A 190 2.42 7.04 31.81
N LYS A 191 2.78 5.75 31.82
CA LYS A 191 3.66 5.17 32.85
C LYS A 191 5.05 5.79 32.84
N VAL A 192 5.65 6.03 31.67
CA VAL A 192 6.97 6.66 31.53
C VAL A 192 6.94 8.11 32.01
N VAL A 193 5.93 8.89 31.61
CA VAL A 193 5.74 10.27 32.07
C VAL A 193 5.48 10.30 33.58
N ARG A 194 4.64 9.41 34.11
CA ARG A 194 4.37 9.29 35.54
C ARG A 194 5.61 8.86 36.32
N ARG A 195 6.43 7.95 35.78
CA ARG A 195 7.74 7.57 36.34
C ARG A 195 8.73 8.74 36.30
N ARG A 196 8.81 9.50 35.21
CA ARG A 196 9.64 10.71 35.12
C ARG A 196 9.18 11.79 36.09
N ARG A 197 7.86 12.01 36.25
CA ARG A 197 7.29 12.92 37.24
C ARG A 197 7.55 12.45 38.67
N ARG A 198 7.46 11.14 38.95
CA ARG A 198 7.86 10.56 40.24
C ARG A 198 9.36 10.72 40.49
N ASN A 199 10.21 10.46 39.49
CA ASN A 199 11.65 10.61 39.62
C ASN A 199 12.06 12.09 39.79
N LYS A 200 11.33 13.03 39.16
CA LYS A 200 11.50 14.48 39.38
C LYS A 200 11.03 14.91 40.77
N LYS A 201 9.99 14.28 41.33
CA LYS A 201 9.58 14.48 42.74
C LYS A 201 10.58 13.85 43.72
N ASN A 202 11.20 12.72 43.39
CA ASN A 202 12.22 12.06 44.21
C ASN A 202 13.61 12.71 44.09
N GLY A 203 13.85 13.53 43.06
CA GLY A 203 15.11 14.25 42.83
C GLY A 203 15.19 15.64 43.49
N ASN A 204 14.11 16.09 44.15
CA ASN A 204 14.13 17.26 45.02
C ASN A 204 14.40 16.77 46.45
N CYS A 205 15.61 17.06 46.95
CA CYS A 205 16.14 16.80 48.29
C CYS A 205 15.47 15.64 49.05
N VAL A 206 16.14 14.48 49.06
CA VAL A 206 15.87 13.44 50.06
C VAL A 206 16.13 14.02 51.45
N SER A 207 15.07 14.59 52.01
CA SER A 207 14.63 14.55 53.40
C SER A 207 13.12 14.35 53.28
N ALA A 208 12.52 13.29 53.78
CA ALA A 208 12.52 12.89 55.17
C ALA A 208 12.81 11.39 55.25
N ALA A 209 13.80 11.04 56.05
CA ALA A 209 13.57 10.49 57.38
C ALA A 209 13.09 9.04 57.28
N SER A 210 13.82 8.19 58.01
CA SER A 210 13.31 6.96 58.59
C SER A 210 11.79 6.96 58.69
N SER A 211 11.18 5.88 58.21
CA SER A 211 9.89 5.45 58.72
C SER A 211 10.09 5.11 60.20
N ASP A 212 10.13 6.13 61.05
CA ASP A 212 9.67 6.05 62.43
C ASP A 212 9.16 7.44 62.84
N GLU A 213 8.02 7.45 63.51
CA GLU A 213 7.16 8.62 63.74
C GLU A 213 7.81 9.68 64.65
N GLY A 214 7.68 10.96 64.30
CA GLY A 214 7.82 12.07 65.25
C GLY A 214 8.58 13.32 64.77
N ARG A 215 7.84 14.44 64.65
CA ARG A 215 8.31 15.86 64.53
C ARG A 215 9.23 16.19 63.34
N GLN A 216 8.62 16.73 62.28
CA GLN A 216 9.31 17.41 61.18
C GLN A 216 10.11 18.63 61.71
N LEU A 217 11.43 18.61 61.51
CA LEU A 217 12.29 19.80 61.49
C LEU A 217 12.62 20.08 60.01
N ASN A 218 12.11 21.19 59.47
CA ASN A 218 12.37 21.60 58.09
C ASN A 218 13.78 22.19 57.98
N LEU A 219 14.74 21.36 57.54
CA LEU A 219 16.16 21.70 57.39
C LEU A 219 16.47 22.65 56.21
N THR A 220 15.44 23.17 55.51
CA THR A 220 15.59 23.94 54.26
C THR A 220 15.97 25.41 54.47
N ASP A 221 15.79 25.95 55.68
CA ASP A 221 16.04 27.36 56.02
C ASP A 221 17.26 27.56 56.97
N VAL A 222 18.10 26.53 57.13
CA VAL A 222 19.30 26.62 57.98
C VAL A 222 20.33 27.56 57.37
N ASP A 223 20.77 28.58 58.13
CA ASP A 223 21.84 29.48 57.72
C ASP A 223 23.20 28.78 57.79
N LEU A 224 23.65 28.26 56.66
CA LEU A 224 24.95 27.60 56.55
C LEU A 224 26.12 28.47 56.99
N GLY A 225 25.97 29.81 57.00
CA GLY A 225 27.01 30.74 57.40
C GLY A 225 27.66 30.41 58.73
N LYS A 226 26.87 29.92 59.71
CA LYS A 226 27.37 29.49 61.02
C LYS A 226 28.29 28.26 60.95
N TYR A 227 28.06 27.37 60.00
CA TYR A 227 28.74 26.08 59.88
C TYR A 227 29.87 26.07 58.85
N ILE A 228 30.05 27.13 58.06
CA ILE A 228 31.11 27.20 57.03
C ILE A 228 32.50 26.88 57.59
N PRO A 229 32.93 27.38 58.76
CA PRO A 229 34.23 27.01 59.33
C PRO A 229 34.36 25.52 59.60
N SER A 230 33.34 24.89 60.19
CA SER A 230 33.32 23.45 60.47
C SER A 230 33.27 22.62 59.19
N ILE A 231 32.52 23.06 58.17
CA ILE A 231 32.48 22.42 56.86
C ILE A 231 33.85 22.52 56.18
N ALA A 232 34.50 23.68 56.24
CA ALA A 232 35.83 23.90 55.70
C ALA A 232 36.86 22.98 56.36
N GLU A 233 36.74 22.72 57.66
CA GLU A 233 37.63 21.81 58.39
C GLU A 233 37.52 20.35 57.89
N LEU A 234 36.29 19.91 57.60
CA LEU A 234 36.01 18.55 57.11
C LEU A 234 36.45 18.30 55.66
N MET A 235 36.83 19.34 54.93
CA MET A 235 37.20 19.28 53.50
C MET A 235 38.67 19.57 53.27
N LYS A 236 39.25 18.93 52.26
CA LYS A 236 40.55 19.32 51.70
C LYS A 236 40.37 20.55 50.80
N ILE A 237 41.42 21.38 50.71
CA ILE A 237 41.38 22.59 49.85
C ILE A 237 41.07 22.25 48.38
N THR A 238 41.53 21.10 47.89
CA THR A 238 41.23 20.61 46.55
C THR A 238 39.74 20.32 46.35
N GLU A 239 39.09 19.71 47.35
CA GLU A 239 37.66 19.40 47.33
C GLU A 239 36.81 20.67 47.39
N VAL A 240 37.25 21.67 48.19
CA VAL A 240 36.59 22.98 48.24
C VAL A 240 36.71 23.69 46.89
N LYS A 241 37.88 23.71 46.27
CA LYS A 241 38.09 24.32 44.95
C LYS A 241 37.22 23.64 43.89
N GLU A 242 37.20 22.31 43.84
CA GLU A 242 36.36 21.58 42.87
C GLU A 242 34.87 21.86 43.10
N PHE A 243 34.45 21.89 44.37
CA PHE A 243 33.07 22.20 44.73
C PHE A 243 32.64 23.58 44.26
N VAL A 244 33.41 24.64 44.54
CA VAL A 244 33.01 26.00 44.17
C VAL A 244 33.02 26.21 42.65
N ARG A 245 33.94 25.57 41.92
CA ARG A 245 33.98 25.58 40.45
C ARG A 245 32.76 24.93 39.84
N LYS A 246 32.44 23.71 40.31
CA LYS A 246 31.30 22.94 39.82
C LYS A 246 29.96 23.63 40.10
N ASN A 247 29.91 24.47 41.12
CA ASN A 247 28.74 25.27 41.48
C ASN A 247 28.80 26.72 40.97
N GLY A 248 29.60 27.00 39.92
CA GLY A 248 29.50 28.21 39.12
C GLY A 248 30.25 29.43 39.66
N MET A 249 31.20 29.25 40.57
CA MET A 249 32.12 30.33 40.94
C MET A 249 33.15 30.57 39.83
N GLU A 250 33.34 31.85 39.45
CA GLU A 250 34.32 32.26 38.45
C GLU A 250 35.76 31.97 38.91
N GLU A 251 36.60 31.43 38.02
CA GLU A 251 38.01 31.10 38.35
C GLU A 251 38.80 32.33 38.81
N ALA A 252 38.56 33.50 38.23
CA ALA A 252 39.24 34.74 38.65
C ALA A 252 39.02 35.02 40.15
N LYS A 253 37.79 34.85 40.65
CA LYS A 253 37.47 35.03 42.08
C LYS A 253 38.11 33.95 42.95
N ILE A 254 38.26 32.74 42.44
CA ILE A 254 38.94 31.65 43.15
C ILE A 254 40.42 31.97 43.28
N ASP A 255 41.05 32.43 42.20
CA ASP A 255 42.47 32.74 42.15
C ASP A 255 42.81 33.97 43.03
N ASP A 256 41.97 35.00 43.03
CA ASP A 256 42.09 36.16 43.93
C ASP A 256 42.11 35.70 45.41
N ILE A 257 41.15 34.87 45.83
CA ILE A 257 41.05 34.37 47.21
C ILE A 257 42.28 33.52 47.59
N MET A 258 42.78 32.71 46.65
CA MET A 258 43.97 31.89 46.85
C MET A 258 45.23 32.73 46.98
N HIS A 259 45.32 33.84 46.25
CA HIS A 259 46.46 34.77 46.28
C HIS A 259 46.45 35.65 47.55
N ASP A 260 45.29 36.13 47.97
CA ASP A 260 45.16 37.00 49.14
C ASP A 260 45.48 36.28 50.47
N ASN A 261 45.39 34.94 50.50
CA ASN A 261 45.55 34.12 51.70
C ASN A 261 46.62 33.02 51.51
N LEU A 262 47.73 33.35 50.86
CA LEU A 262 48.75 32.41 50.38
C LEU A 262 49.28 31.38 51.41
N HIS A 263 49.33 31.74 52.70
CA HIS A 263 49.93 30.90 53.75
C HIS A 263 48.94 30.31 54.76
N GLU A 264 47.63 30.54 54.58
CA GLU A 264 46.60 30.08 55.51
C GLU A 264 45.54 29.22 54.80
N THR A 265 45.84 27.93 54.64
CA THR A 265 44.95 26.98 53.94
C THR A 265 43.58 26.83 54.59
N ALA A 266 43.48 27.00 55.91
CA ALA A 266 42.19 27.00 56.61
C ALA A 266 41.33 28.21 56.17
N GLU A 267 41.94 29.39 56.12
CA GLU A 267 41.26 30.62 55.72
C GLU A 267 40.86 30.60 54.24
N GLN A 268 41.73 30.07 53.36
CA GLN A 268 41.40 29.84 51.95
C GLN A 268 40.11 29.02 51.78
N LYS A 269 39.97 27.90 52.52
CA LYS A 269 38.78 27.04 52.45
C LYS A 269 37.52 27.77 52.91
N VAL A 270 37.62 28.52 54.01
CA VAL A 270 36.49 29.27 54.58
C VAL A 270 36.04 30.37 53.62
N GLN A 271 36.96 31.14 53.06
CA GLN A 271 36.65 32.26 52.17
C GLN A 271 36.01 31.78 50.85
N LEU A 272 36.50 30.67 50.28
CA LEU A 272 35.88 30.06 49.10
C LEU A 272 34.43 29.64 49.39
N LEU A 273 34.19 28.92 50.49
CA LEU A 273 32.84 28.49 50.85
C LEU A 273 31.92 29.67 51.19
N ARG A 274 32.43 30.74 51.83
CA ARG A 274 31.68 31.97 52.12
C ARG A 274 31.27 32.69 50.85
N LYS A 275 32.19 32.90 49.90
CA LYS A 275 31.90 33.56 48.64
C LYS A 275 30.92 32.75 47.80
N TRP A 276 31.05 31.43 47.80
CA TRP A 276 30.07 30.56 47.16
C TRP A 276 28.69 30.73 47.79
N TYR A 277 28.60 30.64 49.11
CA TYR A 277 27.34 30.74 49.85
C TYR A 277 26.63 32.09 49.61
N GLN A 278 27.39 33.18 49.60
CA GLN A 278 26.88 34.52 49.29
C GLN A 278 26.34 34.62 47.86
N SER A 279 27.03 34.02 46.89
CA SER A 279 26.64 34.06 45.47
C SER A 279 25.45 33.14 45.17
N HIS A 280 25.31 32.02 45.86
CA HIS A 280 24.27 31.02 45.61
C HIS A 280 22.92 31.37 46.29
N GLY A 281 22.98 32.14 47.38
CA GLY A 281 21.81 32.55 48.16
C GLY A 281 21.40 31.50 49.20
N LYS A 282 20.79 31.96 50.31
CA LYS A 282 20.50 31.12 51.49
C LYS A 282 19.57 29.93 51.21
N LYS A 283 18.60 30.09 50.29
CA LYS A 283 17.62 29.05 49.94
C LYS A 283 18.28 27.93 49.13
N ASN A 284 18.13 26.68 49.59
CA ASN A 284 18.67 25.47 48.96
C ASN A 284 20.21 25.34 48.97
N ALA A 285 20.94 26.22 49.65
CA ALA A 285 22.40 26.12 49.77
C ALA A 285 22.82 24.81 50.45
N TYR A 286 22.14 24.43 51.53
CA TYR A 286 22.35 23.15 52.22
C TYR A 286 22.14 21.95 51.30
N CYS A 287 21.01 21.91 50.58
CA CYS A 287 20.72 20.87 49.59
C CYS A 287 21.76 20.82 48.45
N THR A 288 22.29 21.98 48.04
CA THR A 288 23.28 22.05 46.96
C THR A 288 24.64 21.53 47.43
N LEU A 289 25.01 21.86 48.68
CA LEU A 289 26.21 21.36 49.34
C LEU A 289 26.15 19.82 49.47
N THR A 290 25.11 19.28 50.11
CA THR A 290 24.99 17.83 50.36
C THR A 290 24.88 16.98 49.09
N LYS A 291 24.30 17.52 48.00
CA LYS A 291 24.21 16.82 46.71
C LYS A 291 25.55 16.68 45.98
N ASN A 292 26.45 17.65 46.16
CA ASN A 292 27.70 17.71 45.41
C ASN A 292 28.91 17.23 46.22
N LEU A 293 28.76 16.98 47.52
CA LEU A 293 29.78 16.39 48.37
C LEU A 293 29.70 14.86 48.39
N PRO A 294 30.82 14.16 48.70
CA PRO A 294 30.81 12.73 48.96
C PRO A 294 29.82 12.37 50.08
N LYS A 295 29.14 11.22 49.94
CA LYS A 295 28.09 10.78 50.87
C LYS A 295 28.52 10.79 52.34
N ALA A 296 29.71 10.28 52.64
CA ALA A 296 30.26 10.25 53.99
C ALA A 296 30.53 11.65 54.60
N LEU A 297 30.82 12.63 53.76
CA LEU A 297 31.03 14.02 54.20
C LEU A 297 29.69 14.73 54.39
N ALA A 298 28.73 14.50 53.49
CA ALA A 298 27.37 15.02 53.61
C ALA A 298 26.71 14.54 54.91
N GLU A 299 26.84 13.25 55.25
CA GLU A 299 26.32 12.68 56.51
C GLU A 299 26.92 13.36 57.75
N LYS A 300 28.24 13.61 57.78
CA LYS A 300 28.88 14.34 58.90
C LYS A 300 28.39 15.79 59.04
N ILE A 301 28.16 16.48 57.93
CA ILE A 301 27.62 17.84 57.94
C ILE A 301 26.17 17.84 58.42
N CYS A 302 25.37 16.82 58.06
CA CYS A 302 24.03 16.61 58.61
C CYS A 302 24.08 16.47 60.14
N ASP A 303 24.96 15.64 60.66
CA ASP A 303 25.08 15.39 62.11
C ASP A 303 25.46 16.66 62.88
N ILE A 304 26.39 17.47 62.36
CA ILE A 304 26.78 18.75 62.99
C ILE A 304 25.60 19.70 63.07
N VAL A 305 24.88 19.88 61.96
CA VAL A 305 23.74 20.81 61.89
C VAL A 305 22.57 20.31 62.77
N LEU A 306 22.29 19.01 62.74
CA LEU A 306 21.22 18.42 63.56
C LEU A 306 21.54 18.55 65.05
N LYS A 307 22.78 18.26 65.45
CA LYS A 307 23.22 18.37 66.86
C LYS A 307 23.14 19.80 67.38
N ASP A 308 23.49 20.79 66.55
CA ASP A 308 23.39 22.20 66.93
C ASP A 308 21.91 22.62 67.11
N ILE A 309 21.03 22.21 66.21
CA ILE A 309 19.59 22.47 66.31
C ILE A 309 18.98 21.81 67.56
N THR A 310 19.39 20.59 67.90
CA THR A 310 18.92 19.91 69.12
C THR A 310 19.41 20.61 70.37
N ASN A 311 20.67 21.05 70.39
CA ASN A 311 21.24 21.76 71.53
C ASN A 311 20.61 23.16 71.70
N GLU A 312 20.36 23.90 70.62
CA GLU A 312 19.64 25.18 70.67
C GLU A 312 18.21 24.99 71.22
N ARG A 313 17.54 23.88 70.88
CA ARG A 313 16.21 23.54 71.39
C ARG A 313 16.21 23.17 72.86
N GLU A 314 17.20 22.40 73.31
CA GLU A 314 17.37 22.02 74.72
C GLU A 314 17.70 23.25 75.58
N ASN A 315 18.59 24.13 75.10
CA ASN A 315 18.92 25.40 75.77
C ASN A 315 17.72 26.35 75.85
N ALA A 316 16.90 26.45 74.79
CA ALA A 316 15.68 27.24 74.81
C ALA A 316 14.63 26.68 75.79
N ASN A 317 14.54 25.36 75.93
CA ASN A 317 13.65 24.72 76.91
C ASN A 317 14.13 24.98 78.35
N LEU A 318 15.44 24.91 78.60
CA LEU A 318 16.02 25.20 79.92
C LEU A 318 15.90 26.68 80.31
N GLN A 319 16.02 27.60 79.35
CA GLN A 319 15.77 29.03 79.58
C GLN A 319 14.31 29.30 79.94
N ASN A 320 13.36 28.70 79.23
CA ASN A 320 11.92 28.80 79.53
C ASN A 320 11.55 28.19 80.89
N GLU A 321 12.30 27.19 81.35
CA GLU A 321 12.11 26.57 82.67
C GLU A 321 12.73 27.44 83.79
N SER A 322 13.85 28.12 83.53
CA SER A 322 14.47 29.07 84.47
C SER A 322 13.73 30.41 84.59
N GLU A 323 13.09 30.89 83.53
CA GLU A 323 12.27 32.13 83.54
C GLU A 323 10.89 31.94 84.19
N ASN A 324 10.41 30.69 84.32
CA ASN A 324 9.16 30.38 85.05
C ASN A 324 9.36 30.14 86.56
N LEU A 325 10.60 30.27 87.05
CA LEU A 325 10.99 30.04 88.46
C LEU A 325 11.52 31.31 89.17
N VAL A 326 11.36 32.50 88.58
CA VAL A 326 11.64 33.83 89.17
C VAL A 326 10.38 34.69 89.10
#